data_AF-A0A4Q2YNQ9-F1
#
_entry.id   AF-A0A4Q2YNQ9-F1
#
_cell.length_a   1.000
_cell.length_b   1.000
_cell.length_c   1.000
_cell.angle_alpha   90.00
_cell.angle_beta   90.00
_cell.angle_gamma   90.00
#
_symmetry.space_group_name_H-M   'P 1'
#
loop_
_entity.id
_entity.type
_entity.pdbx_description
1 polymer ?
#
loop_
_entity_poly.entity_id
_entity_poly.type
_entity_poly.pdbx_seq_one_letter_code
_entity_poly.pdbx_strand_id
1 'polypeptide(L)'
;TLLQDGVPINLADDNGDFQELEPIFFDHLEVYRGANALRFGSGTLGGAVNGVTPTGRTAQGLYMRTDVGSFDSVRGLVSAGVASDSIDAWGAISADTSERDRDHVKRRSFRFNGNVGLKFSDTVSTRFYASYNDIKQEIPGALTYNQALTTPRAASAAAVAGDQARDIVSLRLQNRTTFDWGAFRLDVGGFVNSKSLYHPIFQVIDQDSLDIGGFFRADYAAGPVEVTLGGELRRGTTDARQYANIAGRRGALTFDADQTARTANIYGEVRFRPFEQLTLIAGGVYADGYRKRRVNVSTSRDGRIDFDAFSPKFGLLFESSETVQFFANYSRSVEFPGFGEVFQNIGTPPISQVVSTIRPQRAWTAEVGTRGKLGIVNWDLALYRSTLKGELLQFSTNVSIPAATFNADRTLHQGVEAALEIAPTDWLRLRQVYTYSDFRFR
;
A
#
# COMPACT_ATOMS: atom_id res chain seq x y z
N THR A 1 2.81 -2.51 -2.68
CA THR A 1 3.28 -2.07 -1.34
C THR A 1 2.94 -0.63 -1.09
N LEU A 2 2.59 -0.28 0.14
CA LEU A 2 2.40 1.10 0.58
C LEU A 2 3.50 1.46 1.58
N LEU A 3 4.05 2.64 1.44
CA LEU A 3 5.11 3.20 2.27
C LEU A 3 4.66 4.58 2.77
N GLN A 4 5.09 4.94 3.97
CA GLN A 4 5.07 6.33 4.44
C GLN A 4 6.47 6.67 4.94
N ASP A 5 7.06 7.71 4.36
CA ASP A 5 8.43 8.13 4.63
C ASP A 5 9.47 7.00 4.41
N GLY A 6 9.20 6.12 3.44
CA GLY A 6 10.04 4.96 3.10
C GLY A 6 9.86 3.74 4.00
N VAL A 7 8.93 3.77 4.96
CA VAL A 7 8.63 2.64 5.87
C VAL A 7 7.31 1.97 5.45
N PRO A 8 7.26 0.63 5.30
CA PRO A 8 6.03 -0.08 4.96
C PRO A 8 4.92 0.07 5.98
N ILE A 9 3.72 0.36 5.50
CA ILE A 9 2.50 0.46 6.32
C ILE A 9 1.59 -0.76 6.16
N ASN A 10 1.91 -1.67 5.24
CA ASN A 10 1.26 -2.97 5.15
C ASN A 10 1.34 -3.69 6.52
N LEU A 11 0.27 -4.40 6.88
CA LEU A 11 0.22 -5.28 8.03
C LEU A 11 1.14 -6.49 7.81
N ALA A 12 1.41 -7.26 8.86
CA ALA A 12 2.27 -8.44 8.78
C ALA A 12 1.69 -9.57 7.93
N ASP A 13 0.40 -9.52 7.58
CA ASP A 13 -0.22 -10.44 6.64
C ASP A 13 -0.15 -9.97 5.17
N ASP A 14 0.59 -8.89 4.92
CA ASP A 14 0.78 -8.18 3.64
C ASP A 14 -0.43 -7.38 3.12
N ASN A 15 -1.56 -7.38 3.85
CA ASN A 15 -2.67 -6.47 3.56
C ASN A 15 -2.35 -5.03 3.97
N GLY A 16 -3.13 -4.07 3.49
CA GLY A 16 -3.00 -2.67 3.86
C GLY A 16 -4.31 -1.92 3.69
N ASP A 17 -4.54 -0.93 4.54
CA ASP A 17 -5.72 -0.10 4.51
C ASP A 17 -5.42 1.28 3.94
N PHE A 18 -5.76 1.45 2.67
CA PHE A 18 -5.58 2.71 1.96
C PHE A 18 -6.34 3.87 2.61
N GLN A 19 -7.43 3.58 3.34
CA GLN A 19 -8.19 4.59 4.07
C GLN A 19 -7.35 5.22 5.19
N GLU A 20 -6.29 4.60 5.68
CA GLU A 20 -5.44 5.18 6.74
C GLU A 20 -4.44 6.22 6.17
N LEU A 21 -4.24 6.25 4.85
CA LEU A 21 -3.46 7.29 4.18
C LEU A 21 -4.35 8.49 3.83
N GLU A 22 -3.89 9.68 4.19
CA GLU A 22 -4.55 10.93 3.85
C GLU A 22 -3.60 11.79 3.01
N PRO A 23 -3.85 11.92 1.68
CA PRO A 23 -3.00 12.67 0.79
C PRO A 23 -2.77 14.15 1.17
N ILE A 24 -3.68 14.77 1.93
CA ILE A 24 -3.52 16.17 2.35
C ILE A 24 -2.28 16.40 3.23
N PHE A 25 -1.74 15.35 3.86
CA PHE A 25 -0.54 15.44 4.69
C PHE A 25 0.76 15.28 3.91
N PHE A 26 0.71 14.85 2.65
CA PHE A 26 1.92 14.55 1.90
C PHE A 26 2.38 15.77 1.12
N ASP A 27 3.70 16.00 1.15
CA ASP A 27 4.37 16.94 0.26
C ASP A 27 4.29 16.41 -1.18
N HIS A 28 4.58 15.12 -1.35
CA HIS A 28 4.46 14.41 -2.61
C HIS A 28 4.26 12.90 -2.42
N LEU A 29 3.89 12.23 -3.51
CA LEU A 29 3.83 10.78 -3.61
C LEU A 29 4.91 10.30 -4.58
N GLU A 30 5.69 9.30 -4.16
CA GLU A 30 6.62 8.59 -5.03
C GLU A 30 5.96 7.29 -5.51
N VAL A 31 5.94 7.05 -6.82
CA VAL A 31 5.32 5.86 -7.42
C VAL A 31 6.38 5.03 -8.15
N TYR A 32 6.65 3.85 -7.60
CA TYR A 32 7.61 2.90 -8.13
C TYR A 32 6.87 1.73 -8.76
N ARG A 33 6.70 1.75 -10.09
CA ARG A 33 5.98 0.72 -10.85
C ARG A 33 6.74 -0.62 -10.83
N GLY A 34 6.03 -1.71 -10.55
CA GLY A 34 6.56 -3.07 -10.60
C GLY A 34 7.87 -3.25 -9.80
N ALA A 35 8.86 -3.91 -10.41
CA ALA A 35 10.13 -4.22 -9.74
C ALA A 35 11.04 -2.99 -9.51
N ASN A 36 10.64 -1.78 -9.92
CA ASN A 36 11.35 -0.56 -9.55
C ASN A 36 11.29 -0.30 -8.04
N ALA A 37 10.31 -0.87 -7.35
CA ALA A 37 10.16 -0.81 -5.91
C ALA A 37 11.08 -1.78 -5.13
N LEU A 38 11.94 -2.55 -5.81
CA LEU A 38 12.84 -3.52 -5.17
C LEU A 38 13.75 -2.88 -4.13
N ARG A 39 14.21 -1.63 -4.35
CA ARG A 39 15.02 -0.85 -3.41
C ARG A 39 14.32 -0.54 -2.07
N PHE A 40 13.01 -0.80 -1.98
CA PHE A 40 12.20 -0.71 -0.77
C PHE A 40 11.67 -2.08 -0.32
N GLY A 41 12.24 -3.18 -0.82
CA GLY A 41 11.84 -4.54 -0.46
C GLY A 41 10.51 -5.01 -1.06
N SER A 42 9.91 -4.26 -1.98
CA SER A 42 8.68 -4.72 -2.65
C SER A 42 9.00 -5.77 -3.72
N GLY A 43 8.48 -6.97 -3.52
CA GLY A 43 8.47 -8.06 -4.51
C GLY A 43 7.13 -8.22 -5.23
N THR A 44 6.18 -7.30 -5.07
CA THR A 44 4.80 -7.41 -5.58
C THR A 44 4.65 -6.89 -7.01
N LEU A 45 3.63 -7.36 -7.75
CA LEU A 45 3.46 -7.03 -9.17
C LEU A 45 3.22 -5.54 -9.42
N GLY A 46 2.43 -4.88 -8.57
CA GLY A 46 2.09 -3.47 -8.72
C GLY A 46 3.21 -2.49 -8.35
N GLY A 47 4.21 -2.94 -7.60
CA GLY A 47 5.31 -2.09 -7.12
C GLY A 47 5.02 -1.41 -5.79
N ALA A 48 5.34 -0.12 -5.64
CA ALA A 48 5.15 0.62 -4.40
C ALA A 48 4.71 2.08 -4.60
N VAL A 49 3.94 2.58 -3.63
CA VAL A 49 3.62 4.01 -3.48
C VAL A 49 4.14 4.47 -2.12
N ASN A 50 4.90 5.56 -2.09
CA ASN A 50 5.43 6.17 -0.87
C ASN A 50 4.84 7.56 -0.67
N GLY A 51 4.15 7.77 0.45
CA GLY A 51 3.74 9.11 0.90
C GLY A 51 4.86 9.77 1.68
N VAL A 52 5.36 10.91 1.19
CA VAL A 52 6.42 11.66 1.86
C VAL A 52 5.81 12.83 2.63
N THR A 53 6.03 12.86 3.93
CA THR A 53 5.53 13.92 4.80
C THR A 53 6.49 15.11 4.83
N PRO A 54 5.98 16.35 4.98
CA PRO A 54 6.82 17.50 5.26
C PRO A 54 7.59 17.33 6.58
N THR A 55 8.67 18.09 6.73
CA THR A 55 9.46 18.19 7.97
C THR A 55 9.43 19.63 8.48
N GLY A 56 9.92 19.85 9.69
CA GLY A 56 10.05 21.20 10.22
C GLY A 56 10.98 22.08 9.38
N ARG A 57 11.82 21.48 8.53
CA ARG A 57 12.73 22.20 7.62
C ARG A 57 12.10 22.52 6.27
N THR A 58 11.17 21.70 5.78
CA THR A 58 10.53 21.90 4.46
C THR A 58 9.21 22.67 4.55
N ALA A 59 8.56 22.69 5.73
CA ALA A 59 7.30 23.39 5.95
C ALA A 59 7.29 24.13 7.30
N GLN A 60 8.04 25.22 7.41
CA GLN A 60 8.09 26.07 8.61
C GLN A 60 6.85 26.97 8.75
N GLY A 61 6.57 27.35 9.99
CA GLY A 61 5.48 28.26 10.33
C GLY A 61 4.14 27.55 10.41
N LEU A 62 3.07 28.34 10.37
CA LEU A 62 1.69 27.88 10.47
C LEU A 62 1.04 27.88 9.08
N TYR A 63 0.41 26.76 8.72
CA TYR A 63 -0.42 26.63 7.52
C TYR A 63 -1.81 26.16 7.91
N MET A 64 -2.82 26.78 7.32
CA MET A 64 -4.22 26.45 7.52
C MET A 64 -4.91 26.36 6.17
N ARG A 65 -5.73 25.34 5.99
CA ARG A 65 -6.54 25.13 4.80
C ARG A 65 -7.94 24.68 5.18
N THR A 66 -8.93 25.20 4.46
CA THR A 66 -10.31 24.75 4.56
C THR A 66 -10.86 24.56 3.15
N ASP A 67 -11.35 23.36 2.86
CA ASP A 67 -12.06 23.02 1.63
C ASP A 67 -13.55 22.90 1.95
N VAL A 68 -14.40 23.50 1.13
CA VAL A 68 -15.86 23.34 1.17
C VAL A 68 -16.35 22.95 -0.21
N GLY A 69 -17.39 22.12 -0.29
CA GLY A 69 -17.90 21.62 -1.56
C GLY A 69 -19.34 21.16 -1.49
N SER A 70 -19.82 20.61 -2.61
CA SER A 70 -21.13 19.94 -2.66
C SER A 70 -21.22 18.79 -1.65
N PHE A 71 -22.43 18.28 -1.43
CA PHE A 71 -22.68 17.10 -0.60
C PHE A 71 -22.35 17.29 0.89
N ASP A 72 -22.52 18.53 1.37
CA ASP A 72 -22.20 18.96 2.74
C ASP A 72 -20.74 18.63 3.13
N SER A 73 -19.84 18.73 2.15
CA SER A 73 -18.42 18.40 2.32
C SER A 73 -17.67 19.57 2.94
N VAL A 74 -17.02 19.34 4.07
CA VAL A 74 -16.07 20.26 4.71
C VAL A 74 -14.83 19.49 5.13
N ARG A 75 -13.65 19.99 4.77
CA ARG A 75 -12.36 19.46 5.22
C ARG A 75 -11.47 20.59 5.71
N GLY A 76 -10.89 20.42 6.90
CA GLY A 76 -9.91 21.34 7.47
C GLY A 76 -8.56 20.68 7.65
N LEU A 77 -7.49 21.44 7.45
CA LEU A 77 -6.11 21.08 7.78
C LEU A 77 -5.46 22.24 8.52
N VAL A 78 -4.80 21.93 9.64
CA VAL A 78 -3.89 22.84 10.32
C VAL A 78 -2.57 22.13 10.49
N SER A 79 -1.47 22.74 10.05
CA SER A 79 -0.12 22.22 10.24
C SER A 79 0.83 23.29 10.75
N ALA A 80 1.79 22.89 11.57
CA ALA A 80 2.85 23.75 12.05
C ALA A 80 4.21 23.05 11.95
N GLY A 81 5.25 23.81 11.58
CA GLY A 81 6.63 23.32 11.56
C GLY A 81 7.62 24.33 12.14
N VAL A 82 8.65 23.80 12.80
CA VAL A 82 9.77 24.56 13.36
C VAL A 82 11.07 23.85 13.06
N ALA A 83 12.15 24.59 12.83
CA ALA A 83 13.49 24.02 12.77
C ALA A 83 14.54 24.96 13.35
N SER A 84 15.57 24.35 13.92
CA SER A 84 16.87 24.92 14.22
C SER A 84 17.96 24.09 13.52
N ASP A 85 19.23 24.30 13.86
CA ASP A 85 20.33 23.54 13.26
C ASP A 85 20.25 22.04 13.62
N SER A 86 20.01 21.71 14.89
CA SER A 86 20.08 20.34 15.40
C SER A 86 18.72 19.64 15.58
N ILE A 87 17.61 20.38 15.58
CA ILE A 87 16.26 19.81 15.77
C ILE A 87 15.27 20.44 14.82
N ASP A 88 14.35 19.63 14.29
CA ASP A 88 13.17 20.12 13.60
C ASP A 88 11.93 19.29 13.96
N ALA A 89 10.76 19.89 13.88
CA ALA A 89 9.50 19.24 14.14
C ALA A 89 8.42 19.75 13.20
N TRP A 90 7.55 18.86 12.75
CA TRP A 90 6.36 19.20 11.99
C TRP A 90 5.18 18.37 12.48
N GLY A 91 3.99 18.95 12.50
CA GLY A 91 2.77 18.26 12.87
C GLY A 91 1.56 18.86 12.18
N ALA A 92 0.59 18.01 11.87
CA ALA A 92 -0.63 18.37 11.19
C ALA A 92 -1.83 17.61 11.74
N ILE A 93 -2.97 18.30 11.78
CA ILE A 93 -4.28 17.72 12.07
C ILE A 93 -5.18 17.97 10.87
N SER A 94 -5.86 16.92 10.40
CA SER A 94 -6.90 17.00 9.38
C SER A 94 -8.21 16.48 9.96
N ALA A 95 -9.31 17.15 9.65
CA ALA A 95 -10.64 16.67 9.95
C ALA A 95 -11.57 16.91 8.76
N ASP A 96 -12.39 15.94 8.42
CA ASP A 96 -13.36 16.07 7.33
C ASP A 96 -14.70 15.44 7.66
N THR A 97 -15.74 15.96 7.00
CA THR A 97 -17.05 15.34 6.93
C THR A 97 -17.62 15.53 5.52
N SER A 98 -18.43 14.56 5.08
CA SER A 98 -19.19 14.60 3.83
C SER A 98 -20.43 13.74 4.04
N GLU A 99 -21.59 14.19 3.56
CA GLU A 99 -22.85 13.48 3.84
C GLU A 99 -23.45 12.78 2.62
N ARG A 100 -23.46 13.34 1.40
CA ARG A 100 -24.28 12.72 0.33
C ARG A 100 -23.88 12.98 -1.11
N ASP A 101 -23.16 12.07 -1.76
CA ASP A 101 -23.31 11.83 -3.20
C ASP A 101 -24.32 10.70 -3.48
N ARG A 102 -24.55 9.81 -2.48
CA ARG A 102 -25.55 8.75 -2.40
C ARG A 102 -26.14 8.65 -0.98
N ASP A 103 -27.18 7.86 -0.80
CA ASP A 103 -27.70 7.50 0.54
C ASP A 103 -26.73 6.55 1.26
N HIS A 104 -26.67 6.61 2.59
CA HIS A 104 -25.84 5.73 3.45
C HIS A 104 -24.34 5.75 3.11
N VAL A 105 -23.77 6.96 3.00
CA VAL A 105 -22.36 7.20 2.62
C VAL A 105 -21.70 8.24 3.51
N LYS A 106 -22.30 8.54 4.67
CA LYS A 106 -21.76 9.57 5.56
C LYS A 106 -20.35 9.18 5.98
N ARG A 107 -19.45 10.16 5.86
CA ARG A 107 -18.06 10.05 6.33
C ARG A 107 -17.76 11.13 7.35
N ARG A 108 -16.99 10.74 8.36
CA ARG A 108 -16.27 11.65 9.24
C ARG A 108 -14.87 11.09 9.47
N SER A 109 -13.84 11.90 9.37
CA SER A 109 -12.52 11.49 9.85
C SER A 109 -11.83 12.59 10.64
N PHE A 110 -11.02 12.17 11.61
CA PHE A 110 -10.06 12.98 12.31
C PHE A 110 -8.71 12.27 12.24
N ARG A 111 -7.67 13.01 11.88
CA ARG A 111 -6.35 12.45 11.66
C ARG A 111 -5.27 13.38 12.16
N PHE A 112 -4.19 12.78 12.62
CA PHE A 112 -2.97 13.47 12.97
C PHE A 112 -1.78 12.81 12.29
N ASN A 113 -0.84 13.62 11.82
CA ASN A 113 0.46 13.16 11.36
C ASN A 113 1.53 14.13 11.86
N GLY A 114 2.65 13.63 12.36
CA GLY A 114 3.74 14.48 12.80
C GLY A 114 5.06 13.74 12.89
N ASN A 115 6.15 14.51 12.84
CA ASN A 115 7.49 13.99 12.94
C ASN A 115 8.44 14.98 13.64
N VAL A 116 9.47 14.42 14.28
CA VAL A 116 10.53 15.17 14.97
C VAL A 116 11.87 14.58 14.54
N GLY A 117 12.74 15.44 14.00
CA GLY A 117 14.08 15.11 13.56
C GLY A 117 15.13 15.67 14.51
N LEU A 118 16.13 14.85 14.83
CA LEU A 118 17.31 15.20 15.63
C LEU A 118 18.55 14.93 14.80
N LYS A 119 19.39 15.94 14.61
CA LYS A 119 20.72 15.84 14.01
C LYS A 119 21.74 15.81 15.14
N PHE A 120 22.31 14.64 15.42
CA PHE A 120 23.34 14.47 16.46
C PHE A 120 24.72 14.90 15.96
N SER A 121 25.00 14.64 14.68
CA SER A 121 26.20 15.08 13.96
C SER A 121 25.92 15.19 12.46
N ASP A 122 26.92 15.53 11.66
CA ASP A 122 26.79 15.46 10.19
C ASP A 122 26.63 14.01 9.68
N THR A 123 27.06 13.03 10.47
CA THR A 123 26.95 11.61 10.14
C THR A 123 25.67 10.98 10.68
N VAL A 124 25.19 11.38 11.86
CA VAL A 124 24.08 10.66 12.53
C VAL A 124 22.89 11.56 12.75
N SER A 125 21.74 11.13 12.24
CA SER A 125 20.45 11.77 12.50
C SER A 125 19.38 10.73 12.77
N THR A 126 18.33 11.10 13.51
CA THR A 126 17.17 10.25 13.76
C THR A 126 15.89 11.04 13.59
N ARG A 127 14.83 10.38 13.11
CA ARG A 127 13.49 10.95 12.99
C ARG A 127 12.45 10.01 13.54
N PHE A 128 11.63 10.54 14.44
CA PHE A 128 10.45 9.86 14.96
C PHE A 128 9.21 10.39 14.24
N TYR A 129 8.23 9.52 14.02
CA TYR A 129 6.97 9.86 13.40
C TYR A 129 5.82 9.26 14.21
N ALA A 130 4.69 9.95 14.21
CA ALA A 130 3.45 9.52 14.81
C ALA A 130 2.30 9.79 13.86
N SER A 131 1.39 8.84 13.72
CA SER A 131 0.15 8.99 12.96
C SER A 131 -1.02 8.41 13.73
N TYR A 132 -2.14 9.13 13.76
CA TYR A 132 -3.36 8.69 14.40
C TYR A 132 -4.53 8.89 13.44
N ASN A 133 -5.43 7.91 13.38
CA ASN A 133 -6.64 7.96 12.58
C ASN A 133 -7.85 7.59 13.44
N ASP A 134 -8.92 8.36 13.35
CA ASP A 134 -10.30 8.02 13.74
C ASP A 134 -11.18 8.26 12.51
N ILE A 135 -11.63 7.17 11.90
CA ILE A 135 -12.33 7.16 10.62
C ILE A 135 -13.66 6.48 10.85
N LYS A 136 -14.75 7.16 10.47
CA LYS A 136 -16.11 6.60 10.46
C LYS A 136 -16.73 6.76 9.10
N GLN A 137 -17.16 5.65 8.51
CA GLN A 137 -17.59 5.60 7.11
C GLN A 137 -18.75 4.63 6.95
N GLU A 138 -19.92 5.15 6.56
CA GLU A 138 -21.02 4.30 6.10
C GLU A 138 -20.68 3.68 4.73
N ILE A 139 -21.21 2.47 4.49
CA ILE A 139 -21.01 1.73 3.24
C ILE A 139 -22.36 1.53 2.56
N PRO A 140 -22.64 2.21 1.42
CA PRO A 140 -23.96 2.17 0.79
C PRO A 140 -24.29 0.83 0.12
N GLY A 141 -23.28 -0.03 -0.07
CA GLY A 141 -23.37 -1.29 -0.77
C GLY A 141 -23.54 -1.14 -2.29
N ALA A 142 -23.52 -2.29 -2.97
CA ALA A 142 -23.65 -2.35 -4.43
C ALA A 142 -25.11 -2.15 -4.88
N LEU A 143 -25.28 -1.63 -6.10
CA LEU A 143 -26.58 -1.55 -6.78
C LEU A 143 -26.68 -2.61 -7.87
N THR A 144 -27.91 -3.04 -8.15
CA THR A 144 -28.19 -3.78 -9.38
C THR A 144 -28.01 -2.88 -10.61
N TYR A 145 -27.81 -3.49 -11.79
CA TYR A 145 -27.70 -2.75 -13.04
C TYR A 145 -28.88 -1.79 -13.28
N ASN A 146 -30.11 -2.24 -13.02
CA ASN A 146 -31.30 -1.41 -13.18
C ASN A 146 -31.34 -0.22 -12.19
N GLN A 147 -31.01 -0.45 -10.92
CA GLN A 147 -30.92 0.62 -9.92
C GLN A 147 -29.83 1.64 -10.25
N ALA A 148 -28.69 1.20 -10.79
CA ALA A 148 -27.62 2.11 -11.21
C ALA A 148 -28.08 3.06 -12.35
N LEU A 149 -28.99 2.61 -13.22
CA LEU A 149 -29.53 3.44 -14.31
C LEU A 149 -30.72 4.31 -13.90
N THR A 150 -31.55 3.85 -12.96
CA THR A 150 -32.84 4.49 -12.64
C THR A 150 -32.83 5.23 -11.31
N THR A 151 -32.07 4.74 -10.32
CA THR A 151 -31.99 5.29 -8.95
C THR A 151 -30.53 5.27 -8.43
N PRO A 152 -29.56 5.93 -9.11
CA PRO A 152 -28.13 5.80 -8.80
C PRO A 152 -27.73 6.31 -7.40
N ARG A 153 -28.57 7.14 -6.78
CA ARG A 153 -28.33 7.69 -5.43
C ARG A 153 -28.76 6.77 -4.29
N ALA A 154 -29.52 5.70 -4.55
CA ALA A 154 -29.99 4.82 -3.50
C ALA A 154 -28.85 4.05 -2.82
N ALA A 155 -29.08 3.64 -1.57
CA ALA A 155 -28.29 2.61 -0.88
C ALA A 155 -28.94 1.23 -1.08
N SER A 156 -28.15 0.17 -0.96
CA SER A 156 -28.70 -1.18 -0.94
C SER A 156 -29.51 -1.41 0.35
N ALA A 157 -30.63 -2.13 0.25
CA ALA A 157 -31.50 -2.39 1.40
C ALA A 157 -30.76 -3.13 2.53
N ALA A 158 -29.83 -4.03 2.18
CA ALA A 158 -29.00 -4.75 3.13
C ALA A 158 -27.98 -3.84 3.84
N ALA A 159 -27.45 -2.83 3.14
CA ALA A 159 -26.55 -1.84 3.74
C ALA A 159 -27.27 -1.02 4.81
N VAL A 160 -28.45 -0.51 4.47
CA VAL A 160 -29.26 0.31 5.39
C VAL A 160 -29.75 -0.53 6.58
N ALA A 161 -30.29 -1.72 6.33
CA ALA A 161 -30.81 -2.59 7.40
C ALA A 161 -29.71 -3.08 8.36
N GLY A 162 -28.50 -3.30 7.85
CA GLY A 162 -27.35 -3.70 8.63
C GLY A 162 -26.55 -2.54 9.22
N ASP A 163 -26.95 -1.28 8.96
CA ASP A 163 -26.18 -0.07 9.26
C ASP A 163 -24.69 -0.26 8.91
N GLN A 164 -24.45 -0.65 7.66
CA GLN A 164 -23.14 -1.10 7.25
C GLN A 164 -22.15 0.05 7.26
N ALA A 165 -20.99 -0.18 7.88
CA ALA A 165 -19.99 0.83 8.11
C ALA A 165 -18.61 0.21 8.21
N ARG A 166 -17.57 1.03 8.11
CA ARG A 166 -16.19 0.63 8.33
C ARG A 166 -15.48 1.70 9.14
N ASP A 167 -15.42 1.45 10.44
CA ASP A 167 -14.86 2.38 11.40
C ASP A 167 -13.47 1.88 11.81
N ILE A 168 -12.48 2.77 11.75
CA ILE A 168 -11.09 2.46 12.10
C ILE A 168 -10.60 3.47 13.12
N VAL A 169 -9.99 2.97 14.19
CA VAL A 169 -9.12 3.75 15.06
C VAL A 169 -7.72 3.16 14.99
N SER A 170 -6.71 3.95 14.65
CA SER A 170 -5.33 3.46 14.60
C SER A 170 -4.32 4.46 15.13
N LEU A 171 -3.24 3.93 15.68
CA LEU A 171 -2.05 4.66 16.12
C LEU A 171 -0.82 3.96 15.57
N ARG A 172 -0.01 4.71 14.84
CA ARG A 172 1.29 4.27 14.34
C ARG A 172 2.39 5.14 14.90
N LEU A 173 3.42 4.50 15.44
CA LEU A 173 4.68 5.14 15.82
C LEU A 173 5.81 4.49 15.04
N GLN A 174 6.74 5.30 14.52
CA GLN A 174 7.90 4.78 13.80
C GLN A 174 9.14 5.64 14.03
N ASN A 175 10.31 5.02 13.87
CA ASN A 175 11.60 5.68 13.91
C ASN A 175 12.44 5.30 12.68
N ARG A 176 13.22 6.26 12.19
CA ARG A 176 14.33 6.03 11.27
C ARG A 176 15.56 6.76 11.77
N THR A 177 16.64 6.02 11.97
CA THR A 177 17.98 6.55 12.23
C THR A 177 18.84 6.37 11.00
N THR A 178 19.45 7.46 10.54
CA THR A 178 20.31 7.51 9.36
C THR A 178 21.75 7.76 9.80
N PHE A 179 22.64 6.93 9.30
CA PHE A 179 24.08 7.10 9.36
C PHE A 179 24.59 7.40 7.94
N ASP A 180 25.22 8.54 7.73
CA ASP A 180 25.71 9.01 6.44
C ASP A 180 27.22 9.26 6.51
N TRP A 181 27.98 8.35 5.91
CA TRP A 181 29.44 8.43 5.77
C TRP A 181 29.85 8.85 4.35
N GLY A 182 28.96 9.52 3.60
CA GLY A 182 29.19 9.94 2.22
C GLY A 182 28.94 8.80 1.23
N ALA A 183 29.97 8.04 0.90
CA ALA A 183 29.86 6.92 -0.06
C ALA A 183 29.02 5.74 0.47
N PHE A 184 28.82 5.67 1.79
CA PHE A 184 28.02 4.66 2.45
C PHE A 184 26.98 5.31 3.36
N ARG A 185 25.72 4.92 3.19
CA ARG A 185 24.60 5.37 4.00
C ARG A 185 23.85 4.16 4.55
N LEU A 186 23.48 4.21 5.83
CA LEU A 186 22.69 3.19 6.50
C LEU A 186 21.47 3.83 7.16
N ASP A 187 20.27 3.46 6.72
CA ASP A 187 19.02 3.72 7.40
C ASP A 187 18.62 2.48 8.21
N VAL A 188 18.33 2.64 9.50
CA VAL A 188 17.77 1.58 10.36
C VAL A 188 16.57 2.12 11.11
N GLY A 189 15.61 1.27 11.41
CA GLY A 189 14.43 1.73 12.13
C GLY A 189 13.46 0.63 12.49
N GLY A 190 12.36 1.05 13.10
CA GLY A 190 11.29 0.18 13.49
C GLY A 190 9.99 0.93 13.65
N PHE A 191 8.90 0.18 13.74
CA PHE A 191 7.56 0.71 13.87
C PHE A 191 6.68 -0.19 14.72
N VAL A 192 5.64 0.42 15.28
CA VAL A 192 4.51 -0.25 15.90
C VAL A 192 3.23 0.38 15.36
N ASN A 193 2.25 -0.45 15.02
CA ASN A 193 0.94 -0.05 14.55
C ASN A 193 -0.11 -0.78 15.36
N SER A 194 -0.94 -0.04 16.09
CA SER A 194 -2.11 -0.57 16.78
C SER A 194 -3.36 -0.08 16.05
N LYS A 195 -4.31 -0.99 15.84
CA LYS A 195 -5.51 -0.70 15.09
C LYS A 195 -6.71 -1.44 15.66
N SER A 196 -7.84 -0.76 15.73
CA SER A 196 -9.15 -1.34 15.99
C SER A 196 -10.03 -1.10 14.77
N LEU A 197 -10.73 -2.14 14.32
CA LEU A 197 -11.66 -2.12 13.20
C LEU A 197 -13.02 -2.59 13.69
N TYR A 198 -14.02 -1.72 13.54
CA TYR A 198 -15.42 -2.06 13.73
C TYR A 198 -16.15 -1.99 12.38
N HIS A 199 -16.57 -3.13 11.87
CA HIS A 199 -17.05 -3.26 10.50
C HIS A 199 -18.35 -4.07 10.44
N PRO A 200 -19.51 -3.45 10.72
CA PRO A 200 -20.81 -4.05 10.46
C PRO A 200 -21.04 -4.19 8.95
N ILE A 201 -21.32 -5.41 8.51
CA ILE A 201 -21.73 -5.82 7.17
C ILE A 201 -22.89 -6.81 7.28
N PHE A 202 -22.97 -7.88 6.51
CA PHE A 202 -23.93 -8.97 6.76
C PHE A 202 -23.73 -9.65 8.14
N GLN A 203 -22.58 -9.40 8.77
CA GLN A 203 -22.19 -9.73 10.14
C GLN A 203 -21.35 -8.57 10.70
N VAL A 204 -21.09 -8.52 12.00
CA VAL A 204 -20.13 -7.54 12.55
C VAL A 204 -18.76 -8.18 12.59
N ILE A 205 -17.80 -7.61 11.86
CA ILE A 205 -16.37 -7.90 12.02
C ILE A 205 -15.81 -6.92 13.04
N ASP A 206 -15.14 -7.45 14.06
CA ASP A 206 -14.58 -6.69 15.15
C ASP A 206 -13.15 -7.19 15.41
N GLN A 207 -12.18 -6.34 15.13
CA GLN A 207 -10.77 -6.73 15.12
C GLN A 207 -9.90 -5.73 15.83
N ASP A 208 -9.09 -6.21 16.76
CA ASP A 208 -7.98 -5.45 17.32
C ASP A 208 -6.67 -6.07 16.83
N SER A 209 -5.79 -5.27 16.25
CA SER A 209 -4.51 -5.72 15.72
C SER A 209 -3.33 -4.90 16.24
N LEU A 210 -2.20 -5.59 16.37
CA LEU A 210 -0.91 -5.01 16.72
C LEU A 210 0.15 -5.56 15.78
N ASP A 211 0.78 -4.67 15.02
CA ASP A 211 1.89 -4.99 14.13
C ASP A 211 3.15 -4.29 14.62
N ILE A 212 4.23 -5.05 14.72
CA ILE A 212 5.56 -4.54 15.02
C ILE A 212 6.51 -4.92 13.89
N GLY A 213 7.44 -4.03 13.58
CA GLY A 213 8.41 -4.28 12.54
C GLY A 213 9.71 -3.53 12.69
N GLY A 214 10.72 -4.01 11.99
CA GLY A 214 12.05 -3.43 11.90
C GLY A 214 12.56 -3.50 10.47
N PHE A 215 13.39 -2.52 10.10
CA PHE A 215 13.99 -2.47 8.78
C PHE A 215 15.43 -1.95 8.85
N PHE A 216 16.19 -2.29 7.82
CA PHE A 216 17.43 -1.61 7.49
C PHE A 216 17.56 -1.44 5.98
N ARG A 217 18.28 -0.40 5.56
CA ARG A 217 18.70 -0.19 4.17
C ARG A 217 20.10 0.42 4.18
N ALA A 218 21.02 -0.27 3.54
CA ALA A 218 22.39 0.15 3.34
C ALA A 218 22.58 0.48 1.86
N ASP A 219 22.97 1.70 1.58
CA ASP A 219 23.27 2.21 0.25
C ASP A 219 24.77 2.52 0.17
N TYR A 220 25.43 2.02 -0.87
CA TYR A 220 26.82 2.29 -1.19
C TYR A 220 26.90 2.84 -2.62
N ALA A 221 27.65 3.91 -2.82
CA ALA A 221 27.90 4.47 -4.15
C ALA A 221 29.35 4.94 -4.25
N ALA A 222 30.11 4.32 -5.15
CA ALA A 222 31.49 4.73 -5.45
C ALA A 222 31.87 4.37 -6.89
N GLY A 223 32.41 5.35 -7.61
CA GLY A 223 32.81 5.19 -9.01
C GLY A 223 31.67 4.64 -9.86
N PRO A 224 31.86 3.56 -10.64
CA PRO A 224 30.84 3.01 -11.52
C PRO A 224 29.81 2.11 -10.80
N VAL A 225 29.90 1.92 -9.48
CA VAL A 225 29.08 0.94 -8.75
C VAL A 225 28.19 1.62 -7.72
N GLU A 226 26.90 1.29 -7.75
CA GLU A 226 25.98 1.51 -6.64
C GLU A 226 25.43 0.17 -6.16
N VAL A 227 25.30 0.00 -4.84
CA VAL A 227 24.73 -1.18 -4.21
C VAL A 227 23.72 -0.74 -3.17
N THR A 228 22.53 -1.32 -3.22
CA THR A 228 21.53 -1.22 -2.14
C THR A 228 21.35 -2.62 -1.56
N LEU A 229 21.47 -2.76 -0.25
CA LEU A 229 21.11 -3.96 0.50
C LEU A 229 20.12 -3.57 1.59
N GLY A 230 19.01 -4.27 1.70
CA GLY A 230 18.06 -3.99 2.76
C GLY A 230 17.31 -5.22 3.23
N GLY A 231 16.61 -5.04 4.34
CA GLY A 231 15.80 -6.08 4.91
C GLY A 231 14.70 -5.50 5.79
N GLU A 232 13.66 -6.29 5.95
CA GLU A 232 12.48 -5.95 6.74
C GLU A 232 11.95 -7.19 7.44
N LEU A 233 11.48 -7.03 8.68
CA LEU A 233 10.70 -8.03 9.39
C LEU A 233 9.43 -7.36 9.92
N ARG A 234 8.28 -7.95 9.63
CA ARG A 234 6.97 -7.60 10.20
C ARG A 234 6.40 -8.80 10.95
N ARG A 235 5.84 -8.55 12.13
CA ARG A 235 5.09 -9.52 12.92
C ARG A 235 3.83 -8.87 13.45
N GLY A 236 2.70 -9.55 13.27
CA GLY A 236 1.39 -9.03 13.64
C GLY A 236 0.56 -10.06 14.38
N THR A 237 -0.29 -9.57 15.27
CA THR A 237 -1.36 -10.33 15.92
C THR A 237 -2.70 -9.63 15.72
N THR A 238 -3.75 -10.40 15.49
CA THR A 238 -5.12 -9.89 15.37
C THR A 238 -6.07 -10.76 16.19
N ASP A 239 -6.81 -10.13 17.09
CA ASP A 239 -7.94 -10.74 17.78
C ASP A 239 -9.15 -10.62 16.83
N ALA A 240 -9.49 -11.71 16.15
CA ALA A 240 -10.47 -11.71 15.06
C ALA A 240 -11.83 -12.23 15.54
N ARG A 241 -12.76 -11.32 15.85
CA ARG A 241 -14.12 -11.65 16.30
C ARG A 241 -15.16 -11.36 15.24
N GLN A 242 -16.20 -12.18 15.22
CA GLN A 242 -17.38 -11.95 14.39
C GLN A 242 -18.65 -12.17 15.22
N TYR A 243 -19.64 -11.31 14.97
CA TYR A 243 -20.94 -11.36 15.64
C TYR A 243 -22.07 -11.33 14.61
N ALA A 244 -23.24 -11.86 14.97
CA ALA A 244 -24.47 -11.55 14.25
C ALA A 244 -24.67 -10.02 14.22
N ASN A 245 -25.05 -9.47 13.07
CA ASN A 245 -25.33 -8.03 12.96
C ASN A 245 -26.78 -7.71 13.30
N ILE A 246 -26.98 -6.89 14.33
CA ILE A 246 -28.28 -6.35 14.74
C ILE A 246 -28.27 -4.84 14.48
N ALA A 247 -28.61 -4.44 13.25
CA ALA A 247 -28.69 -3.05 12.81
C ALA A 247 -27.45 -2.21 13.21
N GLY A 248 -26.27 -2.68 12.81
CA GLY A 248 -24.98 -2.05 13.06
C GLY A 248 -24.32 -2.48 14.37
N ARG A 249 -24.99 -3.29 15.20
CA ARG A 249 -24.54 -3.63 16.55
C ARG A 249 -24.17 -5.09 16.69
N ARG A 250 -23.26 -5.38 17.64
CA ARG A 250 -22.86 -6.75 18.01
C ARG A 250 -24.08 -7.51 18.57
N GLY A 251 -24.43 -8.62 17.93
CA GLY A 251 -25.34 -9.64 18.45
C GLY A 251 -24.59 -10.81 19.09
N ALA A 252 -25.07 -12.03 18.86
CA ALA A 252 -24.40 -13.24 19.34
C ALA A 252 -23.00 -13.41 18.70
N LEU A 253 -22.01 -13.82 19.49
CA LEU A 253 -20.68 -14.16 19.00
C LEU A 253 -20.76 -15.42 18.13
N THR A 254 -20.28 -15.34 16.89
CA THR A 254 -20.30 -16.44 15.92
C THR A 254 -18.91 -17.01 15.63
N PHE A 255 -17.87 -16.19 15.84
CA PHE A 255 -16.48 -16.57 15.59
C PHE A 255 -15.53 -15.78 16.50
N ASP A 256 -14.51 -16.45 17.02
CA ASP A 256 -13.42 -15.84 17.78
C ASP A 256 -12.13 -16.61 17.49
N ALA A 257 -11.07 -15.91 17.12
CA ALA A 257 -9.78 -16.51 16.82
C ALA A 257 -8.61 -15.54 17.02
N ASP A 258 -7.49 -16.08 17.47
CA ASP A 258 -6.21 -15.39 17.49
C ASP A 258 -5.49 -15.65 16.15
N GLN A 259 -5.18 -14.58 15.43
CA GLN A 259 -4.41 -14.62 14.20
C GLN A 259 -3.00 -14.11 14.44
N THR A 260 -1.99 -14.76 13.88
CA THR A 260 -0.59 -14.34 13.95
C THR A 260 0.07 -14.45 12.58
N ALA A 261 0.70 -13.38 12.13
CA ALA A 261 1.43 -13.34 10.87
C ALA A 261 2.88 -12.91 11.07
N ARG A 262 3.74 -13.39 10.17
CA ARG A 262 5.10 -12.87 9.95
C ARG A 262 5.30 -12.72 8.45
N THR A 263 5.93 -11.63 8.06
CA THR A 263 6.57 -11.52 6.74
C THR A 263 7.96 -10.92 6.95
N ALA A 264 8.96 -11.54 6.34
CA ALA A 264 10.35 -11.09 6.37
C ALA A 264 10.89 -11.04 4.94
N ASN A 265 11.62 -9.98 4.63
CA ASN A 265 12.20 -9.74 3.32
C ASN A 265 13.68 -9.41 3.47
N ILE A 266 14.53 -9.94 2.60
CA ILE A 266 15.89 -9.48 2.39
C ILE A 266 16.09 -9.25 0.89
N TYR A 267 16.64 -8.10 0.53
CA TYR A 267 16.75 -7.67 -0.85
C TYR A 267 18.08 -6.98 -1.12
N GLY A 268 18.54 -7.11 -2.37
CA GLY A 268 19.73 -6.43 -2.85
C GLY A 268 19.58 -6.00 -4.31
N GLU A 269 20.19 -4.88 -4.66
CA GLU A 269 20.30 -4.38 -6.02
C GLU A 269 21.70 -3.81 -6.25
N VAL A 270 22.32 -4.18 -7.36
CA VAL A 270 23.57 -3.63 -7.85
C VAL A 270 23.29 -2.89 -9.14
N ARG A 271 23.79 -1.66 -9.25
CA ARG A 271 23.82 -0.87 -10.49
C ARG A 271 25.27 -0.64 -10.86
N PHE A 272 25.62 -1.05 -12.07
CA PHE A 272 26.97 -0.94 -12.59
C PHE A 272 26.96 -0.11 -13.88
N ARG A 273 27.79 0.94 -13.91
CA ARG A 273 27.99 1.83 -15.05
C ARG A 273 29.31 1.51 -15.76
N PRO A 274 29.35 0.54 -16.68
CA PRO A 274 30.58 0.23 -17.41
C PRO A 274 31.12 1.44 -18.21
N PHE A 275 30.23 2.33 -18.62
CA PHE A 275 30.53 3.63 -19.24
C PHE A 275 29.35 4.58 -18.98
N GLU A 276 29.54 5.88 -19.20
CA GLU A 276 28.63 6.93 -18.71
C GLU A 276 27.17 6.77 -19.16
N GLN A 277 26.94 6.27 -20.37
CA GLN A 277 25.63 6.18 -20.99
C GLN A 277 24.86 4.90 -20.65
N LEU A 278 25.50 3.89 -20.03
CA LEU A 278 24.89 2.59 -19.79
C LEU A 278 24.94 2.23 -18.31
N THR A 279 23.78 1.95 -17.73
CA THR A 279 23.66 1.33 -16.41
C THR A 279 23.07 -0.07 -16.54
N LEU A 280 23.79 -1.07 -16.05
CA LEU A 280 23.31 -2.44 -15.88
C LEU A 280 22.81 -2.62 -14.45
N ILE A 281 21.65 -3.25 -14.29
CA ILE A 281 20.99 -3.43 -12.99
C ILE A 281 20.73 -4.92 -12.78
N ALA A 282 21.12 -5.44 -11.63
CA ALA A 282 20.78 -6.80 -11.21
C ALA A 282 20.43 -6.80 -9.72
N GLY A 283 19.40 -7.56 -9.34
CA GLY A 283 18.98 -7.64 -7.97
C GLY A 283 17.98 -8.74 -7.72
N GLY A 284 17.52 -8.84 -6.48
CA GLY A 284 16.42 -9.71 -6.13
C GLY A 284 15.99 -9.53 -4.68
N VAL A 285 14.83 -10.09 -4.37
CA VAL A 285 14.28 -10.17 -3.02
C VAL A 285 13.95 -11.61 -2.69
N TYR A 286 14.39 -12.06 -1.52
CA TYR A 286 13.89 -13.26 -0.88
C TYR A 286 12.88 -12.84 0.19
N ALA A 287 11.68 -13.40 0.11
CA ALA A 287 10.60 -13.19 1.05
C ALA A 287 10.23 -14.52 1.70
N ASP A 288 9.98 -14.49 3.01
CA ASP A 288 9.45 -15.61 3.77
C ASP A 288 8.35 -15.13 4.72
N GLY A 289 7.39 -16.00 5.03
CA GLY A 289 6.30 -15.61 5.90
C GLY A 289 5.37 -16.74 6.28
N TYR A 290 4.45 -16.45 7.19
CA TYR A 290 3.39 -17.39 7.55
C TYR A 290 2.11 -16.67 7.95
N ARG A 291 1.00 -17.40 7.87
CA ARG A 291 -0.28 -17.05 8.48
C ARG A 291 -0.69 -18.18 9.41
N LYS A 292 -0.93 -17.87 10.68
CA LYS A 292 -1.37 -18.82 11.70
C LYS A 292 -2.66 -18.34 12.32
N ARG A 293 -3.59 -19.26 12.55
CA ARG A 293 -4.85 -18.98 13.25
C ARG A 293 -5.10 -20.05 14.31
N ARG A 294 -5.51 -19.60 15.49
CA ARG A 294 -6.04 -20.44 16.56
C ARG A 294 -7.48 -20.04 16.82
N VAL A 295 -8.41 -20.98 16.73
CA VAL A 295 -9.85 -20.72 16.88
C VAL A 295 -10.24 -20.97 18.33
N ASN A 296 -10.85 -19.97 18.95
CA ASN A 296 -11.36 -20.02 20.32
C ASN A 296 -12.85 -20.39 20.33
N VAL A 297 -13.62 -19.84 19.36
CA VAL A 297 -15.05 -20.11 19.19
C VAL A 297 -15.37 -20.38 17.71
N SER A 298 -16.15 -21.45 17.49
CA SER A 298 -16.71 -21.99 16.22
C SER A 298 -16.27 -23.44 15.99
N THR A 299 -16.87 -24.10 14.99
CA THR A 299 -16.45 -25.43 14.51
C THR A 299 -15.26 -25.37 13.57
N SER A 300 -14.68 -24.19 13.34
CA SER A 300 -13.52 -24.00 12.47
C SER A 300 -12.27 -24.64 13.07
N ARG A 301 -11.28 -24.95 12.22
CA ARG A 301 -10.01 -25.51 12.66
C ARG A 301 -8.90 -24.46 12.72
N ASP A 302 -8.00 -24.70 13.66
CA ASP A 302 -6.66 -24.11 13.71
C ASP A 302 -5.89 -24.43 12.42
N GLY A 303 -4.94 -23.57 12.08
CA GLY A 303 -4.09 -23.80 10.93
C GLY A 303 -2.91 -22.87 10.86
N ARG A 304 -1.91 -23.31 10.08
CA ARG A 304 -0.76 -22.52 9.69
C ARG A 304 -0.42 -22.83 8.25
N ILE A 305 -0.16 -21.80 7.46
CA ILE A 305 0.46 -21.92 6.14
C ILE A 305 1.73 -21.07 6.13
N ASP A 306 2.81 -21.65 5.63
CA ASP A 306 4.11 -21.04 5.45
C ASP A 306 4.35 -20.77 3.96
N PHE A 307 5.04 -19.67 3.67
CA PHE A 307 5.36 -19.21 2.32
C PHE A 307 6.81 -18.78 2.23
N ASP A 308 7.42 -19.04 1.07
CA ASP A 308 8.69 -18.46 0.68
C ASP A 308 8.73 -18.22 -0.83
N ALA A 309 9.53 -17.24 -1.22
CA ALA A 309 9.83 -16.99 -2.62
C ALA A 309 11.09 -16.16 -2.82
N PHE A 310 11.77 -16.44 -3.94
CA PHE A 310 12.80 -15.57 -4.49
C PHE A 310 12.34 -14.93 -5.81
N SER A 311 12.52 -13.61 -5.89
CA SER A 311 12.10 -12.75 -6.99
C SER A 311 13.31 -11.98 -7.56
N PRO A 312 13.94 -12.47 -8.64
CA PRO A 312 15.03 -11.76 -9.31
C PRO A 312 14.55 -10.58 -10.17
N LYS A 313 15.46 -9.65 -10.43
CA LYS A 313 15.30 -8.48 -11.29
C LYS A 313 16.58 -8.24 -12.10
N PHE A 314 16.40 -7.97 -13.39
CA PHE A 314 17.47 -7.55 -14.31
C PHE A 314 16.98 -6.33 -15.08
N GLY A 315 17.79 -5.29 -15.13
CA GLY A 315 17.43 -4.04 -15.79
C GLY A 315 18.59 -3.44 -16.57
N LEU A 316 18.25 -2.57 -17.49
CA LEU A 316 19.17 -1.80 -18.31
C LEU A 316 18.64 -0.38 -18.44
N LEU A 317 19.50 0.61 -18.25
CA LEU A 317 19.24 2.01 -18.57
C LEU A 317 20.27 2.48 -19.58
N PHE A 318 19.81 3.09 -20.67
CA PHE A 318 20.66 3.70 -21.67
C PHE A 318 20.31 5.18 -21.82
N GLU A 319 21.23 6.05 -21.46
CA GLU A 319 21.09 7.51 -21.49
C GLU A 319 21.76 8.01 -22.78
N SER A 320 20.97 8.19 -23.84
CA SER A 320 21.51 8.65 -25.13
C SER A 320 21.95 10.12 -25.11
N SER A 321 21.44 10.88 -24.15
CA SER A 321 21.86 12.24 -23.77
C SER A 321 21.47 12.49 -22.32
N GLU A 322 21.87 13.64 -21.75
CA GLU A 322 21.45 14.07 -20.40
C GLU A 322 19.93 14.22 -20.22
N THR A 323 19.17 14.23 -21.32
CA THR A 323 17.72 14.48 -21.31
C THR A 323 16.89 13.33 -21.85
N VAL A 324 17.52 12.25 -22.34
CA VAL A 324 16.82 11.13 -22.98
C VAL A 324 17.33 9.80 -22.46
N GLN A 325 16.42 9.02 -21.89
CA GLN A 325 16.69 7.71 -21.31
C GLN A 325 15.82 6.65 -21.99
N PHE A 326 16.41 5.50 -22.27
CA PHE A 326 15.75 4.25 -22.61
C PHE A 326 15.94 3.26 -21.47
N PHE A 327 14.94 2.42 -21.23
CA PHE A 327 15.01 1.43 -20.17
C PHE A 327 14.40 0.11 -20.60
N ALA A 328 14.92 -0.97 -20.05
CA ALA A 328 14.33 -2.30 -20.13
C ALA A 328 14.47 -3.00 -18.77
N ASN A 329 13.48 -3.79 -18.40
CA ASN A 329 13.47 -4.55 -17.15
C ASN A 329 12.81 -5.92 -17.35
N TYR A 330 13.41 -6.95 -16.77
CA TYR A 330 12.86 -8.30 -16.69
C TYR A 330 12.92 -8.77 -15.25
N SER A 331 11.77 -9.04 -14.66
CA SER A 331 11.67 -9.29 -13.22
C SER A 331 10.59 -10.30 -12.89
N ARG A 332 10.80 -11.01 -11.79
CA ARG A 332 9.79 -11.84 -11.16
C ARG A 332 9.15 -11.10 -9.99
N SER A 333 7.84 -11.24 -9.81
CA SER A 333 7.12 -10.80 -8.63
C SER A 333 6.37 -11.96 -7.97
N VAL A 334 6.17 -11.86 -6.66
CA VAL A 334 5.40 -12.80 -5.86
C VAL A 334 4.53 -12.06 -4.84
N GLU A 335 3.32 -12.55 -4.64
CA GLU A 335 2.38 -12.04 -3.66
C GLU A 335 1.89 -13.20 -2.77
N PHE A 336 2.06 -13.06 -1.46
CA PHE A 336 1.65 -14.05 -0.48
C PHE A 336 0.17 -13.90 -0.15
N PRO A 337 -0.59 -15.01 -0.02
CA PRO A 337 -1.97 -14.94 0.43
C PRO A 337 -2.08 -14.38 1.87
N GLY A 338 -3.04 -13.50 2.11
CA GLY A 338 -3.36 -12.96 3.43
C GLY A 338 -4.22 -13.91 4.26
N PHE A 339 -4.71 -13.44 5.41
CA PHE A 339 -5.60 -14.25 6.25
C PHE A 339 -6.91 -14.62 5.53
N GLY A 340 -7.47 -13.69 4.76
CA GLY A 340 -8.72 -13.90 4.02
C GLY A 340 -8.62 -15.00 2.98
N GLU A 341 -7.47 -15.11 2.31
CA GLU A 341 -7.22 -16.13 1.29
C GLU A 341 -6.83 -17.49 1.89
N VAL A 342 -6.14 -17.50 3.04
CA VAL A 342 -5.75 -18.74 3.72
C VAL A 342 -6.92 -19.37 4.49
N PHE A 343 -7.73 -18.55 5.14
CA PHE A 343 -8.80 -18.99 6.02
C PHE A 343 -10.15 -18.50 5.51
N GLN A 344 -10.76 -19.31 4.66
CA GLN A 344 -11.94 -18.92 3.89
C GLN A 344 -13.22 -19.58 4.42
N ASN A 345 -14.35 -18.89 4.28
CA ASN A 345 -15.68 -19.45 4.50
C ASN A 345 -16.18 -20.11 3.21
N ILE A 346 -16.20 -21.44 3.16
CA ILE A 346 -16.54 -22.22 1.96
C ILE A 346 -17.64 -23.25 2.30
N GLY A 347 -18.48 -23.57 1.32
CA GLY A 347 -19.50 -24.62 1.41
C GLY A 347 -20.93 -24.10 1.62
N THR A 348 -21.87 -25.02 1.82
CA THR A 348 -23.28 -24.71 2.09
C THR A 348 -23.80 -25.67 3.16
N PRO A 349 -23.97 -25.24 4.42
CA PRO A 349 -23.70 -23.89 4.94
C PRO A 349 -22.20 -23.54 4.91
N PRO A 350 -21.83 -22.24 4.80
CA PRO A 350 -20.43 -21.82 4.79
C PRO A 350 -19.77 -22.13 6.13
N ILE A 351 -18.59 -22.78 6.08
CA ILE A 351 -17.77 -23.08 7.25
C ILE A 351 -16.38 -22.50 7.01
N SER A 352 -15.80 -21.85 8.02
CA SER A 352 -14.43 -21.35 7.89
C SER A 352 -13.42 -22.51 7.95
N GLN A 353 -12.64 -22.66 6.89
CA GLN A 353 -11.68 -23.75 6.70
C GLN A 353 -10.31 -23.21 6.27
N VAL A 354 -9.27 -24.00 6.53
CA VAL A 354 -7.91 -23.73 6.05
C VAL A 354 -7.81 -24.22 4.61
N VAL A 355 -7.55 -23.33 3.67
CA VAL A 355 -7.38 -23.68 2.26
C VAL A 355 -5.91 -24.01 2.02
N SER A 356 -5.49 -25.22 2.38
CA SER A 356 -4.08 -25.66 2.29
C SER A 356 -3.53 -25.72 0.86
N THR A 357 -4.42 -25.66 -0.15
CA THR A 357 -4.07 -25.64 -1.56
C THR A 357 -3.79 -24.23 -2.10
N ILE A 358 -4.08 -23.17 -1.33
CA ILE A 358 -3.79 -21.79 -1.71
C ILE A 358 -2.28 -21.59 -1.80
N ARG A 359 -1.82 -20.96 -2.87
CA ARG A 359 -0.40 -20.74 -3.15
C ARG A 359 -0.13 -19.27 -3.43
N PRO A 360 1.11 -18.79 -3.24
CA PRO A 360 1.52 -17.48 -3.70
C PRO A 360 1.25 -17.27 -5.19
N GLN A 361 0.72 -16.09 -5.53
CA GLN A 361 0.62 -15.61 -6.89
C GLN A 361 2.00 -15.19 -7.37
N ARG A 362 2.35 -15.52 -8.63
CA ARG A 362 3.68 -15.26 -9.18
C ARG A 362 3.56 -14.66 -10.57
N ALA A 363 4.40 -13.70 -10.91
CA ALA A 363 4.45 -13.17 -12.28
C ALA A 363 5.89 -13.03 -12.77
N TRP A 364 6.06 -13.18 -14.09
CA TRP A 364 7.23 -12.69 -14.82
C TRP A 364 6.81 -11.51 -15.66
N THR A 365 7.50 -10.39 -15.51
CA THR A 365 7.21 -9.12 -16.20
C THR A 365 8.42 -8.71 -17.04
N ALA A 366 8.19 -8.47 -18.32
CA ALA A 366 9.09 -7.74 -19.20
C ALA A 366 8.52 -6.33 -19.43
N GLU A 367 9.36 -5.31 -19.29
CA GLU A 367 9.03 -3.91 -19.48
C GLU A 367 10.12 -3.24 -20.33
N VAL A 368 9.72 -2.39 -21.28
CA VAL A 368 10.63 -1.56 -22.08
C VAL A 368 10.01 -0.18 -22.27
N GLY A 369 10.84 0.85 -22.31
CA GLY A 369 10.32 2.20 -22.47
C GLY A 369 11.38 3.27 -22.69
N THR A 370 10.89 4.49 -22.77
CA THR A 370 11.70 5.71 -22.91
C THR A 370 11.08 6.84 -22.11
N ARG A 371 11.91 7.72 -21.58
CA ARG A 371 11.49 8.99 -21.00
C ARG A 371 12.50 10.06 -21.34
N GLY A 372 12.04 11.29 -21.44
CA GLY A 372 12.95 12.38 -21.70
C GLY A 372 12.29 13.72 -21.89
N LYS A 373 13.16 14.69 -22.20
CA LYS A 373 12.81 16.07 -22.49
C LYS A 373 13.50 16.50 -23.78
N LEU A 374 12.76 17.11 -24.69
CA LEU A 374 13.28 17.73 -25.91
C LEU A 374 12.59 19.08 -26.12
N GLY A 375 13.33 20.15 -25.84
CA GLY A 375 12.80 21.52 -25.88
C GLY A 375 11.61 21.68 -24.94
N ILE A 376 10.44 21.96 -25.53
CA ILE A 376 9.16 22.17 -24.83
C ILE A 376 8.41 20.87 -24.52
N VAL A 377 8.91 19.72 -24.96
CA VAL A 377 8.21 18.43 -24.86
C VAL A 377 8.87 17.55 -23.82
N ASN A 378 8.09 17.01 -22.88
CA ASN A 378 8.50 15.95 -21.96
C ASN A 378 7.64 14.70 -22.24
N TRP A 379 8.24 13.50 -22.18
CA TRP A 379 7.50 12.24 -22.35
C TRP A 379 7.94 11.16 -21.37
N ASP A 380 7.04 10.22 -21.10
CA ASP A 380 7.30 8.93 -20.47
C ASP A 380 6.45 7.89 -21.21
N LEU A 381 7.06 6.83 -21.74
CA LEU A 381 6.39 5.76 -22.46
C LEU A 381 6.93 4.43 -21.94
N ALA A 382 6.03 3.53 -21.54
CA ALA A 382 6.34 2.18 -21.10
C ALA A 382 5.41 1.17 -21.77
N LEU A 383 5.97 0.05 -22.21
CA LEU A 383 5.25 -1.12 -22.67
C LEU A 383 5.59 -2.28 -21.74
N TYR A 384 4.58 -2.98 -21.25
CA TYR A 384 4.79 -4.07 -20.30
C TYR A 384 4.01 -5.32 -20.69
N ARG A 385 4.55 -6.46 -20.27
CA ARG A 385 3.90 -7.76 -20.38
C ARG A 385 4.26 -8.64 -19.20
N SER A 386 3.23 -9.02 -18.44
CA SER A 386 3.30 -9.85 -17.25
C SER A 386 2.54 -11.16 -17.48
N THR A 387 3.23 -12.28 -17.38
CA THR A 387 2.60 -13.61 -17.35
C THR A 387 2.49 -14.08 -15.91
N LEU A 388 1.27 -14.27 -15.42
CA LEU A 388 1.02 -14.68 -14.05
C LEU A 388 0.68 -16.17 -13.99
N LYS A 389 1.03 -16.78 -12.86
CA LYS A 389 0.66 -18.14 -12.48
C LYS A 389 0.10 -18.15 -11.07
N GLY A 390 -1.05 -18.80 -10.91
CA GLY A 390 -1.73 -18.90 -9.63
C GLY A 390 -2.29 -17.57 -9.17
N GLU A 391 -2.89 -16.78 -10.08
CA GLU A 391 -3.49 -15.49 -9.71
C GLU A 391 -4.61 -15.70 -8.69
N LEU A 392 -4.57 -14.95 -7.59
CA LEU A 392 -5.54 -15.04 -6.49
C LEU A 392 -6.80 -14.30 -6.92
N LEU A 393 -7.84 -15.07 -7.28
CA LEU A 393 -9.10 -14.53 -7.76
C LEU A 393 -10.27 -15.00 -6.91
N GLN A 394 -11.33 -14.22 -6.93
CA GLN A 394 -12.60 -14.49 -6.26
C GLN A 394 -13.74 -14.25 -7.24
N PHE A 395 -14.68 -15.18 -7.31
CA PHE A 395 -16.00 -14.91 -7.87
C PHE A 395 -17.07 -15.56 -7.00
N SER A 396 -18.23 -14.91 -6.92
CA SER A 396 -19.39 -15.48 -6.25
C SER A 396 -20.31 -16.10 -7.31
N THR A 397 -20.74 -17.34 -7.07
CA THR A 397 -21.74 -18.02 -7.92
C THR A 397 -23.16 -17.80 -7.43
N ASN A 398 -23.36 -17.25 -6.22
CA ASN A 398 -24.66 -16.85 -5.68
C ASN A 398 -24.51 -15.86 -4.50
N VAL A 399 -25.54 -15.03 -4.28
CA VAL A 399 -25.56 -13.97 -3.25
C VAL A 399 -25.43 -14.46 -1.80
N SER A 400 -25.56 -15.77 -1.55
CA SER A 400 -25.54 -16.36 -0.19
C SER A 400 -24.19 -17.01 0.17
N ILE A 401 -23.28 -17.18 -0.79
CA ILE A 401 -21.96 -17.78 -0.58
C ILE A 401 -20.89 -16.71 -0.83
N PRO A 402 -20.08 -16.35 0.18
CA PRO A 402 -18.89 -15.53 -0.02
C PRO A 402 -18.00 -16.13 -1.11
N ALA A 403 -17.46 -15.28 -1.98
CA ALA A 403 -16.55 -15.75 -3.01
C ALA A 403 -15.31 -16.39 -2.36
N ALA A 404 -15.06 -17.66 -2.67
CA ALA A 404 -13.84 -18.34 -2.24
C ALA A 404 -12.67 -17.90 -3.13
N THR A 405 -11.54 -17.56 -2.54
CA THR A 405 -10.29 -17.33 -3.28
C THR A 405 -9.75 -18.64 -3.83
N PHE A 406 -9.40 -18.64 -5.11
CA PHE A 406 -8.69 -19.73 -5.76
C PHE A 406 -7.51 -19.19 -6.56
N ASN A 407 -6.56 -20.08 -6.89
CA ASN A 407 -5.45 -19.77 -7.79
C ASN A 407 -5.85 -20.07 -9.24
N ALA A 408 -6.09 -19.05 -10.07
CA ALA A 408 -6.24 -19.23 -11.51
C ALA A 408 -4.92 -19.73 -12.14
N ASP A 409 -4.98 -20.70 -13.06
CA ASP A 409 -3.76 -21.34 -13.55
C ASP A 409 -2.82 -20.34 -14.24
N ARG A 410 -3.28 -19.68 -15.30
CA ARG A 410 -2.50 -18.71 -16.06
C ARG A 410 -3.33 -17.51 -16.49
N THR A 411 -2.76 -16.33 -16.31
CA THR A 411 -3.31 -15.08 -16.81
C THR A 411 -2.19 -14.23 -17.43
N LEU A 412 -2.58 -13.25 -18.23
CA LEU A 412 -1.68 -12.33 -18.91
C LEU A 412 -2.16 -10.91 -18.68
N HIS A 413 -1.29 -10.07 -18.14
CA HIS A 413 -1.50 -8.63 -18.05
C HIS A 413 -0.50 -7.92 -18.95
N GLN A 414 -0.95 -7.20 -19.98
CA GLN A 414 -0.06 -6.44 -20.86
C GLN A 414 -0.66 -5.09 -21.20
N GLY A 415 0.18 -4.12 -21.53
CA GLY A 415 -0.32 -2.77 -21.76
C GLY A 415 0.73 -1.76 -22.19
N VAL A 416 0.25 -0.54 -22.35
CA VAL A 416 1.02 0.66 -22.66
C VAL A 416 0.64 1.75 -21.66
N GLU A 417 1.64 2.41 -21.10
CA GLU A 417 1.48 3.62 -20.29
C GLU A 417 2.26 4.75 -20.96
N ALA A 418 1.59 5.86 -21.25
CA ALA A 418 2.17 7.00 -21.94
C ALA A 418 1.78 8.31 -21.24
N ALA A 419 2.75 9.20 -21.08
CA ALA A 419 2.56 10.56 -20.64
C ALA A 419 3.29 11.52 -21.59
N LEU A 420 2.63 12.63 -21.90
CA LEU A 420 3.16 13.71 -22.72
C LEU A 420 2.85 15.03 -22.01
N GLU A 421 3.87 15.85 -21.83
CA GLU A 421 3.73 17.23 -21.40
C GLU A 421 4.32 18.15 -22.46
N ILE A 422 3.61 19.22 -22.80
CA ILE A 422 4.08 20.27 -23.69
C ILE A 422 3.98 21.60 -22.94
N ALA A 423 5.12 22.27 -22.77
CA ALA A 423 5.24 23.56 -22.09
C ALA A 423 5.69 24.64 -23.09
N PRO A 424 4.79 25.16 -23.95
CA PRO A 424 5.16 26.13 -24.98
C PRO A 424 5.60 27.49 -24.40
N THR A 425 5.22 27.78 -23.15
CA THR A 425 5.62 28.98 -22.38
C THR A 425 5.77 28.61 -20.91
N ASP A 426 6.31 29.53 -20.09
CA ASP A 426 6.53 29.28 -18.66
C ASP A 426 5.23 29.22 -17.83
N TRP A 427 4.14 29.79 -18.34
CA TRP A 427 2.83 29.84 -17.65
C TRP A 427 1.82 28.82 -18.17
N LEU A 428 2.05 28.23 -19.36
CA LEU A 428 1.15 27.25 -19.97
C LEU A 428 1.80 25.87 -20.02
N ARG A 429 1.14 24.87 -19.45
CA ARG A 429 1.51 23.45 -19.57
C ARG A 429 0.29 22.64 -20.01
N LEU A 430 0.47 21.85 -21.07
CA LEU A 430 -0.52 20.90 -21.57
C LEU A 430 -0.05 19.49 -21.19
N ARG A 431 -0.91 18.70 -20.56
CA ARG A 431 -0.59 17.34 -20.10
C ARG A 431 -1.60 16.36 -20.65
N GLN A 432 -1.11 15.27 -21.23
CA GLN A 432 -1.91 14.12 -21.62
C GLN A 432 -1.30 12.86 -21.01
N VAL A 433 -2.13 12.03 -20.39
CA VAL A 433 -1.77 10.69 -19.92
C VAL A 433 -2.69 9.68 -20.59
N TYR A 434 -2.16 8.53 -20.96
CA TYR A 434 -2.89 7.44 -21.60
C TYR A 434 -2.42 6.09 -21.05
N THR A 435 -3.36 5.20 -20.78
CA THR A 435 -3.08 3.82 -20.37
C THR A 435 -3.99 2.89 -21.15
N TYR A 436 -3.41 1.85 -21.73
CA TYR A 436 -4.11 0.74 -22.35
C TYR A 436 -3.71 -0.57 -21.67
N SER A 437 -4.69 -1.38 -21.29
CA SER A 437 -4.49 -2.65 -20.59
C SER A 437 -5.32 -3.76 -21.23
N ASP A 438 -4.67 -4.87 -21.58
CA ASP A 438 -5.29 -6.11 -22.10
C ASP A 438 -4.99 -7.27 -21.13
N PHE A 439 -5.96 -7.56 -20.27
CA PHE A 439 -5.85 -8.57 -19.21
C PHE A 439 -6.76 -9.76 -19.54
N ARG A 440 -6.20 -10.97 -19.58
CA ARG A 440 -6.94 -12.18 -19.99
C ARG A 440 -6.47 -13.45 -19.30
N PHE A 441 -7.41 -14.38 -19.14
CA PHE A 441 -7.12 -15.78 -18.85
C PHE A 441 -6.42 -16.46 -20.03
N ARG A 442 -5.64 -17.50 -19.76
CA ARG A 442 -4.91 -18.28 -20.77
C ARG A 442 -5.17 -19.77 -20.69
#